data_AF-A0A1H8I3M9-F1
#
_entry.id   AF-A0A1H8I3M9-F1
#
_cell.length_a   1.000
_cell.length_b   1.000
_cell.length_c   1.000
_cell.angle_alpha   90.00
_cell.angle_beta   90.00
_cell.angle_gamma   90.00
#
_symmetry.space_group_name_H-M   'P 1'
#
loop_
_entity.id
_entity.type
_entity.pdbx_description
1 polymer ?
#
loop_
_entity_poly.entity_id
_entity_poly.type
_entity_poly.pdbx_seq_one_letter_code
_entity_poly.pdbx_strand_id
1 'polypeptide(L)'
;MLIVFESIDAETTAVLRAPMRAPGGVAFQPVDMQTALDGEDAFRLTASLILTPEADSTEAAEWLWERVEEAAPLVLKVGAQRARVGAPDALAWLIDKARSEG
;
A
#
# COMPACT_ATOMS: atom_id res chain seq x y z
N MET A 1 -1.00 10.66 -1.77
CA MET A 1 0.01 9.98 -2.63
C MET A 1 -0.60 8.71 -3.22
N LEU A 2 -0.06 8.20 -4.35
CA LEU A 2 -0.50 6.91 -4.90
C LEU A 2 0.44 5.79 -4.45
N ILE A 3 -0.16 4.66 -4.07
CA ILE A 3 0.49 3.38 -3.78
C ILE A 3 0.03 2.38 -4.84
N VAL A 4 0.97 1.66 -5.43
CA VAL A 4 0.71 0.60 -6.40
C VAL A 4 1.28 -0.71 -5.86
N PHE A 5 0.40 -1.69 -5.70
CA PHE A 5 0.75 -3.09 -5.46
C PHE A 5 0.88 -3.76 -6.82
N GLU A 6 2.07 -4.23 -7.19
CA GLU A 6 2.32 -4.65 -8.58
C GLU A 6 1.84 -6.07 -8.91
N SER A 7 1.88 -6.96 -7.92
CA SER A 7 1.48 -8.37 -8.09
C SER A 7 1.00 -8.91 -6.75
N ILE A 8 -0.31 -8.88 -6.53
CA ILE A 8 -0.98 -9.44 -5.36
C ILE A 8 -2.09 -10.40 -5.80
N ASP A 9 -2.38 -11.40 -4.98
CA ASP A 9 -3.43 -12.38 -5.26
C ASP A 9 -4.85 -11.82 -5.04
N ALA A 10 -5.85 -12.61 -5.45
CA ALA A 10 -7.25 -12.24 -5.32
C ALA A 10 -7.65 -11.98 -3.84
N GLU A 11 -7.10 -12.74 -2.90
CA GLU A 11 -7.41 -12.61 -1.48
C GLU A 11 -6.93 -11.26 -0.93
N THR A 12 -5.66 -10.93 -1.16
CA THR A 12 -5.05 -9.66 -0.76
C THR A 12 -5.75 -8.48 -1.43
N THR A 13 -6.12 -8.59 -2.71
CA THR A 13 -6.92 -7.52 -3.35
C THR A 13 -8.27 -7.33 -2.68
N ALA A 14 -8.95 -8.41 -2.27
CA ALA A 14 -10.24 -8.33 -1.60
C ALA A 14 -10.11 -7.66 -0.24
N VAL A 15 -9.07 -8.00 0.54
CA VAL A 15 -8.75 -7.34 1.82
C VAL A 15 -8.54 -5.84 1.61
N LEU A 16 -7.70 -5.46 0.65
CA LEU A 16 -7.40 -4.05 0.37
C LEU A 16 -8.61 -3.27 -0.17
N ARG A 17 -9.58 -3.94 -0.79
CA ARG A 17 -10.79 -3.30 -1.33
C ARG A 17 -11.95 -3.20 -0.35
N ALA A 18 -11.90 -3.92 0.76
CA ALA A 18 -12.94 -3.86 1.77
C ALA A 18 -12.98 -2.46 2.45
N PRO A 19 -14.16 -1.97 2.87
CA PRO A 19 -14.23 -0.80 3.73
C PRO A 19 -13.47 -1.04 5.04
N MET A 20 -12.59 -0.12 5.41
CA MET A 20 -11.72 -0.27 6.59
C MET A 20 -11.73 0.98 7.44
N ARG A 21 -11.72 0.80 8.76
CA ARG A 21 -11.46 1.91 9.69
C ARG A 21 -9.96 2.18 9.72
N ALA A 22 -9.56 3.30 9.14
CA ALA A 22 -8.19 3.79 9.20
C ALA A 22 -7.92 4.51 10.54
N PRO A 23 -6.64 4.59 10.97
CA PRO A 23 -6.25 5.42 12.12
C PRO A 23 -6.49 6.91 11.83
N GLY A 24 -6.40 7.72 12.88
CA GLY A 24 -6.64 9.17 12.79
C GLY A 24 -5.70 9.83 11.78
N GLY A 25 -6.24 10.67 10.90
CA GLY A 25 -5.45 11.38 9.90
C GLY A 25 -5.01 10.53 8.70
N VAL A 26 -5.43 9.26 8.61
CA VAL A 26 -5.14 8.38 7.48
C VAL A 26 -6.41 8.07 6.69
N ALA A 27 -6.33 8.13 5.37
CA ALA A 27 -7.36 7.62 4.48
C ALA A 27 -6.73 6.78 3.36
N PHE A 28 -7.31 5.61 3.11
CA PHE A 28 -6.89 4.69 2.07
C PHE A 28 -8.07 4.39 1.15
N GLN A 29 -7.87 4.53 -0.15
CA GLN A 29 -8.90 4.30 -1.14
C GLN A 29 -8.33 3.57 -2.36
N PRO A 30 -8.76 2.34 -2.65
CA PRO A 30 -8.51 1.71 -3.94
C PRO A 30 -9.07 2.56 -5.09
N VAL A 31 -8.28 2.77 -6.14
CA VAL A 31 -8.63 3.62 -7.28
C VAL A 31 -8.80 2.81 -8.56
N ASP A 32 -7.88 1.87 -8.81
CA ASP A 32 -7.84 1.09 -10.03
C ASP A 32 -7.30 -0.32 -9.78
N MET A 33 -7.79 -1.31 -10.54
CA MET A 33 -7.37 -2.70 -10.44
C MET A 33 -7.27 -3.31 -11.83
N GLN A 34 -6.12 -3.93 -12.11
CA GLN A 34 -5.81 -4.55 -13.39
C GLN A 34 -5.30 -5.97 -13.15
N THR A 35 -5.47 -6.85 -14.14
CA THR A 35 -4.72 -8.11 -14.19
C THR A 35 -3.23 -7.81 -14.36
N ALA A 36 -2.37 -8.43 -13.57
CA ALA A 36 -0.92 -8.31 -13.75
C ALA A 36 -0.49 -9.00 -15.05
N LEU A 37 0.48 -8.42 -15.76
CA LEU A 37 0.95 -8.95 -17.04
C LEU A 37 1.73 -10.26 -16.90
N ASP A 38 2.39 -10.47 -15.74
CA ASP A 38 3.41 -11.50 -15.56
C ASP A 38 2.97 -12.67 -14.66
N GLY A 39 1.68 -12.77 -14.28
CA GLY A 39 1.19 -13.83 -13.39
C GLY A 39 -0.23 -14.28 -13.67
N GLU A 40 -0.44 -15.60 -13.76
CA GLU A 40 -1.78 -16.18 -13.64
C GLU A 40 -2.35 -15.81 -12.26
N ASP A 41 -3.60 -15.32 -12.25
CA ASP A 41 -4.32 -14.91 -11.03
C ASP A 41 -3.65 -13.82 -10.16
N ALA A 42 -2.72 -13.07 -10.73
CA ALA A 42 -2.11 -11.91 -10.09
C ALA A 42 -2.77 -10.60 -10.53
N PHE A 43 -2.87 -9.67 -9.60
CA PHE A 43 -3.48 -8.36 -9.81
C PHE A 43 -2.51 -7.24 -9.47
N ARG A 44 -2.65 -6.15 -10.23
CA ARG A 44 -2.07 -4.86 -9.92
C ARG A 44 -3.15 -3.96 -9.34
N LEU A 45 -2.96 -3.47 -8.12
CA LEU A 45 -3.89 -2.57 -7.44
C LEU A 45 -3.24 -1.20 -7.24
N THR A 46 -3.90 -0.15 -7.71
CA THR A 46 -3.53 1.24 -7.41
C THR A 46 -4.49 1.79 -6.37
N ALA A 47 -3.95 2.37 -5.31
CA ALA A 47 -4.69 3.02 -4.25
C ALA A 47 -4.15 4.43 -3.96
N SER A 48 -5.04 5.30 -3.48
CA SER A 48 -4.67 6.58 -2.88
C SER A 48 -4.48 6.37 -1.39
N LEU A 49 -3.32 6.80 -0.87
CA LEU A 49 -3.06 6.95 0.56
C LEU A 49 -2.93 8.44 0.87
N ILE A 50 -3.76 8.93 1.79
CA ILE A 50 -3.78 10.33 2.24
C ILE A 50 -3.43 10.35 3.72
N LEU A 51 -2.43 11.14 4.08
CA LEU A 51 -2.01 11.40 5.45
C LEU A 51 -2.19 12.90 5.72
N THR A 52 -2.81 13.28 6.84
CA THR A 52 -2.81 14.67 7.30
C THR A 52 -1.44 15.06 7.84
N PRO A 53 -1.13 16.36 8.04
CA PRO A 53 0.16 16.80 8.57
C PRO A 53 0.52 16.18 9.93
N GLU A 54 -0.47 15.81 10.74
CA GLU A 54 -0.30 15.26 12.09
C GLU A 54 -0.24 13.72 12.11
N ALA A 55 -0.56 13.05 10.99
CA ALA A 55 -0.55 11.60 10.92
C ALA A 55 0.88 11.04 11.01
N ASP A 56 1.06 9.97 11.77
CA ASP A 56 2.31 9.22 11.85
C ASP A 56 2.40 8.22 10.69
N SER A 57 3.47 8.32 9.90
CA SER A 57 3.71 7.41 8.78
C SER A 57 4.00 5.98 9.23
N THR A 58 4.55 5.80 10.43
CA THR A 58 4.81 4.48 11.03
C THR A 58 3.49 3.80 11.37
N GLU A 59 2.59 4.50 12.06
CA GLU A 59 1.24 3.97 12.38
C GLU A 59 0.45 3.67 11.10
N ALA A 60 0.52 4.54 10.09
CA ALA A 60 -0.11 4.31 8.79
C ALA A 60 0.47 3.07 8.08
N ALA A 61 1.78 2.85 8.17
CA ALA A 61 2.46 1.72 7.58
C ALA A 61 2.13 0.41 8.31
N GLU A 62 2.16 0.40 9.64
CA GLU A 62 1.76 -0.76 10.46
C GLU A 62 0.32 -1.16 10.16
N TRP A 63 -0.60 -0.19 10.17
CA TRP A 63 -2.00 -0.42 9.82
C TRP A 63 -2.14 -1.02 8.41
N LEU A 64 -1.44 -0.49 7.40
CA LEU A 64 -1.52 -1.07 6.05
C LEU A 64 -0.85 -2.44 5.99
N TRP A 65 0.23 -2.66 6.75
CA TRP A 65 1.01 -3.88 6.79
C TRP A 65 0.22 -5.07 7.33
N GLU A 66 -0.54 -4.90 8.42
CA GLU A 66 -1.42 -5.92 9.02
C GLU A 66 -2.37 -6.59 8.00
N ARG A 67 -2.66 -5.92 6.88
CA ARG A 67 -3.58 -6.40 5.85
C ARG A 67 -2.91 -7.16 4.73
N VAL A 68 -1.60 -7.02 4.59
CA VAL A 68 -0.84 -7.50 3.44
C VAL A 68 0.36 -8.35 3.83
N GLU A 69 0.62 -8.51 5.14
CA GLU A 69 1.78 -9.24 5.66
C GLU A 69 1.82 -10.70 5.23
N GLU A 70 0.66 -11.36 5.12
CA GLU A 70 0.54 -12.75 4.64
C GLU A 70 0.97 -12.90 3.17
N ALA A 71 0.89 -11.83 2.38
CA ALA A 71 1.33 -11.79 0.99
C ALA A 71 2.77 -11.28 0.83
N ALA A 72 3.46 -10.99 1.93
CA ALA A 72 4.84 -10.54 1.88
C ALA A 72 5.78 -11.64 1.34
N PRO A 73 6.83 -11.28 0.58
CA PRO A 73 7.24 -9.91 0.24
C PRO A 73 6.50 -9.36 -0.99
N LEU A 74 6.16 -8.08 -0.93
CA LEU A 74 5.40 -7.36 -1.97
C LEU A 74 6.31 -6.45 -2.79
N VAL A 75 6.01 -6.25 -4.08
CA VAL A 75 6.61 -5.17 -4.86
C VAL A 75 5.64 -3.99 -4.87
N LEU A 76 6.04 -2.91 -4.21
CA LEU A 76 5.25 -1.70 -4.06
C LEU A 76 5.90 -0.53 -4.77
N LYS A 77 5.07 0.33 -5.37
CA LYS A 77 5.48 1.67 -5.80
C LYS A 77 4.71 2.72 -4.98
N VAL A 78 5.43 3.57 -4.26
CA VAL A 78 4.87 4.69 -3.48
C VAL A 78 5.47 5.98 -4.01
N GLY A 79 4.64 6.85 -4.58
CA GLY A 79 5.13 8.03 -5.30
C GLY A 79 6.09 7.65 -6.44
N ALA A 80 7.33 8.15 -6.40
CA ALA A 80 8.37 7.83 -7.39
C ALA A 80 9.16 6.54 -7.04
N GLN A 81 9.08 6.06 -5.80
CA GLN A 81 9.91 4.97 -5.31
C GLN A 81 9.25 3.62 -5.58
N ARG A 82 10.02 2.65 -6.11
CA ARG A 82 9.60 1.25 -6.28
C ARG A 82 10.53 0.36 -5.47
N ALA A 83 10.00 -0.47 -4.60
CA ALA A 83 10.79 -1.35 -3.75
C ALA A 83 10.08 -2.67 -3.46
N ARG A 84 10.90 -3.69 -3.13
CA ARG A 84 10.41 -4.94 -2.56
C ARG A 84 10.32 -4.78 -1.04
N VAL A 85 9.11 -4.91 -0.50
CA VAL A 85 8.77 -4.66 0.90
C VAL A 85 8.45 -5.99 1.57
N GLY A 86 9.24 -6.34 2.58
CA GLY A 86 9.05 -7.55 3.39
C GLY A 86 8.83 -7.29 4.88
N ALA A 87 8.69 -6.03 5.28
CA ALA A 87 8.53 -5.60 6.66
C ALA A 87 7.83 -4.23 6.73
N PRO A 88 7.13 -3.92 7.84
CA PRO A 88 6.43 -2.64 8.02
C PRO A 88 7.38 -1.45 7.99
N ASP A 89 8.58 -1.54 8.56
CA ASP A 89 9.57 -0.46 8.55
C ASP A 89 9.97 -0.02 7.13
N ALA A 90 10.05 -0.96 6.20
CA ALA A 90 10.34 -0.67 4.80
C ALA A 90 9.18 0.07 4.12
N LEU A 91 7.94 -0.24 4.52
CA LEU A 91 6.75 0.48 4.05
C LEU A 91 6.68 1.88 4.66
N ALA A 92 6.95 2.03 5.95
CA ALA A 92 7.01 3.32 6.64
C ALA A 92 8.00 4.26 5.97
N TRP A 93 9.21 3.76 5.68
CA TRP A 93 10.24 4.52 4.97
C TRP A 93 9.77 4.99 3.58
N LEU A 94 9.06 4.15 2.81
CA LEU A 94 8.52 4.54 1.50
C LEU A 94 7.45 5.63 1.61
N ILE A 95 6.57 5.53 2.60
CA ILE A 95 5.51 6.53 2.86
C ILE A 95 6.15 7.86 3.26
N ASP A 96 7.10 7.84 4.20
CA ASP A 96 7.84 9.03 4.62
C ASP A 96 8.58 9.69 3.47
N LYS A 97 9.27 8.86 2.66
CA LYS A 97 10.02 9.36 1.53
C LYS A 97 9.10 10.05 0.52
N ALA A 98 7.98 9.42 0.17
CA ALA A 98 7.00 10.00 -0.75
C ALA A 98 6.31 11.24 -0.17
N ARG A 99 6.12 11.31 1.14
CA ARG A 99 5.59 12.49 1.84
C ARG A 99 6.56 13.67 1.82
N SER A 100 7.86 13.41 1.95
CA SER A 100 8.88 14.48 1.90
C SER A 100 9.07 15.09 0.51
N GLU A 101 8.59 14.42 -0.53
CA GLU A 101 8.76 14.81 -1.94
C GLU A 101 7.51 15.46 -2.55
N GLY A 102 6.37 15.44 -1.85
CA GLY A 102 5.09 16.03 -2.29
C GLY A 102 4.69 17.24 -1.48
#